data_AF-A0A2H5ZFG1-F1
#
_entry.id   AF-A0A2H5ZFG1-F1
#
_cell.length_a   1.000
_cell.length_b   1.000
_cell.length_c   1.000
_cell.angle_alpha   90.00
_cell.angle_beta   90.00
_cell.angle_gamma   90.00
#
_symmetry.space_group_name_H-M   'P 1'
#
loop_
_entity.id
_entity.type
_entity.pdbx_description
1 polymer ?
#
loop_
_entity_poly.entity_id
_entity_poly.type
_entity_poly.pdbx_seq_one_letter_code
_entity_poly.pdbx_strand_id
1 'polypeptide(L)'
;MRDAMLAVALLLAAVAQAASTLLYLVGCFGIFVYLVLGGYALWAGLWAVLGPLLVILAVSLLRLPFILAGLLIAALAGRHREYLAAVSAWNDR
;
A
#
# COMPACT_ATOMS: atom_id res chain seq x y z
N MET A 1 18.73 21.20 -1.45
CA MET A 1 17.67 20.90 -2.44
C MET A 1 17.52 19.41 -2.72
N ARG A 2 18.59 18.68 -3.07
CA ARG A 2 18.53 17.22 -3.35
C ARG A 2 18.01 16.39 -2.16
N ASP A 3 18.38 16.74 -0.93
CA ASP A 3 17.91 16.04 0.28
C ASP A 3 16.43 16.31 0.58
N ALA A 4 15.96 17.54 0.32
CA ALA A 4 14.54 17.87 0.44
C ALA A 4 13.70 17.08 -0.58
N MET A 5 14.18 16.90 -1.81
CA MET A 5 13.50 16.09 -2.83
C MET A 5 13.47 14.60 -2.44
N LEU A 6 14.55 14.07 -1.87
CA LEU A 6 14.58 12.69 -1.34
C LEU A 6 13.58 12.53 -0.18
N ALA A 7 13.54 13.49 0.77
CA ALA A 7 12.61 13.46 1.90
C ALA A 7 11.14 13.50 1.43
N VAL A 8 10.82 14.31 0.43
CA VAL A 8 9.48 14.36 -0.18
C VAL A 8 9.11 13.04 -0.87
N ALA A 9 10.05 12.44 -1.61
CA ALA A 9 9.83 11.14 -2.24
C ALA A 9 9.55 10.04 -1.21
N LEU A 10 10.30 10.01 -0.10
CA LEU A 10 10.08 9.05 0.99
C LEU A 10 8.77 9.30 1.73
N LEU A 11 8.39 10.56 1.97
CA LEU A 11 7.11 10.91 2.57
C LEU A 11 5.93 10.44 1.72
N LEU A 12 6.00 10.63 0.40
CA LEU A 12 4.98 10.13 -0.54
C LEU A 12 4.85 8.61 -0.47
N ALA A 13 5.97 7.88 -0.47
CA ALA A 13 5.97 6.43 -0.34
C ALA A 13 5.43 5.95 1.02
N ALA A 14 5.77 6.64 2.11
CA ALA A 14 5.29 6.32 3.46
C ALA A 14 3.78 6.58 3.63
N VAL A 15 3.28 7.71 3.10
CA VAL A 15 1.85 8.04 3.12
C VAL A 15 1.06 7.04 2.29
N ALA A 16 1.56 6.69 1.10
CA ALA A 16 0.93 5.66 0.27
C ALA A 16 0.90 4.31 0.98
N GLN A 17 1.98 3.95 1.69
CA GLN A 17 2.02 2.74 2.50
C GLN A 17 0.96 2.76 3.59
N ALA A 18 0.94 3.80 4.43
CA ALA A 18 -0.02 3.93 5.52
C ALA A 18 -1.49 3.94 5.03
N ALA A 19 -1.79 4.69 3.97
CA ALA A 19 -3.12 4.75 3.38
C ALA A 19 -3.56 3.37 2.87
N SER A 20 -2.64 2.63 2.25
CA SER A 20 -2.93 1.30 1.75
C SER A 20 -3.15 0.26 2.85
N THR A 21 -2.42 0.36 3.97
CA THR A 21 -2.63 -0.49 5.15
C THR A 21 -3.98 -0.20 5.81
N LEU A 22 -4.38 1.08 5.89
CA LEU A 22 -5.70 1.47 6.39
C LEU A 22 -6.82 0.95 5.50
N LEU A 23 -6.68 1.09 4.17
CA LEU A 23 -7.64 0.53 3.21
C LEU A 23 -7.69 -0.99 3.27
N TYR A 24 -6.56 -1.65 3.49
CA TYR A 24 -6.51 -3.09 3.71
C TYR A 24 -7.34 -3.48 4.94
N LEU A 25 -7.09 -2.85 6.07
CA LEU A 25 -7.81 -3.12 7.32
C LEU A 25 -9.31 -2.87 7.18
N VAL A 26 -9.70 -1.71 6.64
CA VAL A 26 -11.10 -1.34 6.48
C VAL A 26 -11.81 -2.24 5.45
N GLY A 27 -11.17 -2.49 4.31
CA GLY A 27 -11.73 -3.31 3.23
C GLY A 27 -11.87 -4.78 3.60
N CYS A 28 -10.82 -5.39 4.16
CA CYS A 28 -10.89 -6.79 4.58
C CYS A 28 -11.84 -6.99 5.77
N PHE A 29 -11.64 -6.22 6.84
CA PHE A 29 -12.38 -6.42 8.08
C PHE A 29 -13.83 -5.93 7.97
N GLY A 30 -14.06 -4.78 7.34
CA GLY A 30 -15.40 -4.22 7.20
C GLY A 30 -16.33 -5.11 6.39
N ILE A 31 -15.87 -5.64 5.25
CA ILE A 31 -16.67 -6.54 4.41
C ILE A 31 -16.89 -7.88 5.13
N PHE A 32 -15.88 -8.40 5.83
CA PHE A 32 -16.04 -9.62 6.62
C PHE A 32 -17.09 -9.47 7.72
N VAL A 33 -17.02 -8.39 8.51
CA VAL A 33 -17.98 -8.11 9.58
C VAL A 33 -19.39 -7.94 9.02
N TYR A 34 -19.55 -7.24 7.89
CA TYR A 34 -20.84 -7.09 7.22
C TYR A 34 -21.45 -8.44 6.82
N LEU A 35 -20.65 -9.33 6.22
CA LEU A 35 -21.12 -10.65 5.79
C LEU A 35 -21.50 -11.55 6.98
N VAL A 36 -20.76 -11.47 8.08
CA VAL A 36 -21.05 -12.20 9.31
C VAL A 36 -22.34 -11.70 9.97
N LEU A 37 -22.49 -10.39 10.14
CA LEU A 37 -23.68 -9.79 10.76
C LEU A 37 -24.93 -9.93 9.88
N GLY A 38 -24.77 -9.98 8.56
CA GLY A 38 -25.85 -10.22 7.60
C GLY A 38 -26.33 -11.68 7.53
N GLY A 39 -25.71 -12.61 8.27
CA GLY A 39 -26.08 -14.03 8.26
C GLY A 39 -25.61 -14.80 7.02
N TYR A 40 -24.73 -14.22 6.22
CA TYR A 40 -24.23 -14.81 4.97
C TYR A 40 -23.00 -15.70 5.21
N ALA A 41 -23.15 -16.76 6.00
CA ALA A 41 -22.02 -17.61 6.45
C ALA A 41 -21.16 -18.18 5.30
N LEU A 42 -21.79 -18.61 4.20
CA LEU A 42 -21.08 -19.10 3.00
C LEU A 42 -20.23 -17.99 2.35
N TRP A 43 -20.78 -16.78 2.23
CA TRP A 43 -20.07 -15.64 1.67
C TRP A 43 -18.98 -15.12 2.60
N ALA A 44 -19.19 -15.15 3.91
CA ALA A 44 -18.17 -14.81 4.90
C ALA A 44 -16.99 -15.78 4.84
N GLY A 45 -17.25 -17.09 4.68
CA GLY A 45 -16.21 -18.10 4.46
C GLY A 45 -15.45 -17.88 3.16
N LEU A 46 -16.15 -17.63 2.05
CA LEU A 46 -15.53 -17.32 0.76
C LEU A 46 -14.68 -16.05 0.84
N TRP A 47 -15.18 -15.02 1.53
CA TRP A 47 -14.47 -13.76 1.75
C TRP A 47 -13.27 -13.90 2.67
N ALA A 48 -13.31 -14.78 3.67
CA ALA A 48 -12.14 -15.04 4.53
C ALA A 48 -10.95 -15.60 3.73
N VAL A 49 -11.23 -16.36 2.67
CA VAL A 49 -10.19 -16.96 1.81
C VAL A 49 -9.77 -16.01 0.68
N LEU A 50 -10.74 -15.45 -0.06
CA LEU A 50 -10.47 -14.66 -1.28
C LEU A 50 -10.36 -13.15 -1.01
N GLY A 51 -11.02 -12.65 0.02
CA GLY A 51 -11.03 -11.23 0.38
C GLY A 51 -9.63 -10.67 0.62
N PRO A 52 -8.78 -11.27 1.48
CA PRO A 52 -7.40 -10.83 1.67
C PRO A 52 -6.62 -10.72 0.36
N LEU A 53 -6.81 -11.67 -0.56
CA LEU A 53 -6.11 -11.71 -1.83
C LEU A 53 -6.54 -10.57 -2.76
N LEU A 54 -7.85 -10.33 -2.88
CA LEU A 54 -8.40 -9.23 -3.68
C LEU A 54 -8.00 -7.87 -3.12
N VAL A 55 -8.00 -7.72 -1.80
CA VAL A 55 -7.65 -6.46 -1.14
C VAL A 55 -6.14 -6.20 -1.24
N ILE A 56 -5.28 -7.21 -1.09
CA ILE A 56 -3.82 -7.08 -1.33
C ILE A 56 -3.56 -6.64 -2.77
N LEU A 57 -4.26 -7.23 -3.75
CA LEU A 57 -4.12 -6.84 -5.16
C LEU A 57 -4.53 -5.37 -5.38
N ALA A 58 -5.67 -4.95 -4.84
CA ALA A 58 -6.16 -3.59 -4.95
C ALA A 58 -5.21 -2.57 -4.28
N VAL A 59 -4.71 -2.90 -3.09
CA VAL A 59 -3.71 -2.11 -2.34
C VAL A 59 -2.40 -2.02 -3.10
N SER A 60 -1.94 -3.11 -3.71
CA SER A 60 -0.71 -3.12 -4.50
C SER A 60 -0.82 -2.24 -5.74
N LEU A 61 -1.96 -2.30 -6.44
CA LEU A 61 -2.28 -1.42 -7.57
C LEU A 61 -2.30 0.06 -7.15
N LEU A 62 -2.85 0.35 -5.96
CA LEU A 62 -2.91 1.71 -5.45
C LEU A 62 -1.53 2.25 -5.06
N ARG A 63 -0.64 1.44 -4.48
CA ARG A 63 0.71 1.87 -4.06
C ARG A 63 1.65 2.16 -5.24
N LEU A 64 1.51 1.41 -6.32
CA LEU A 64 2.35 1.49 -7.53
C LEU A 64 2.55 2.93 -8.07
N PRO A 65 1.49 3.73 -8.34
CA PRO A 65 1.64 5.08 -8.85
C PRO A 65 2.39 6.01 -7.89
N PHE A 66 2.22 5.85 -6.57
CA PHE A 66 2.91 6.70 -5.59
C PHE A 66 4.40 6.34 -5.47
N ILE A 67 4.73 5.04 -5.54
CA ILE A 67 6.14 4.59 -5.56
C ILE A 67 6.83 5.10 -6.83
N LEU A 68 6.14 5.06 -7.97
CA LEU A 68 6.59 5.63 -9.25
C LEU A 68 6.78 7.15 -9.17
N ALA A 69 5.84 7.88 -8.57
CA ALA A 69 5.95 9.32 -8.36
C ALA A 69 7.16 9.67 -7.48
N GLY A 70 7.36 8.95 -6.37
CA GLY A 70 8.54 9.12 -5.52
C GLY A 70 9.84 8.79 -6.26
N LEU A 71 9.85 7.75 -7.10
CA LEU A 71 11.00 7.38 -7.94
C LEU A 71 11.33 8.49 -8.94
N LEU A 72 10.34 9.10 -9.59
CA LEU A 72 10.53 10.20 -10.52
C LEU A 72 11.15 11.43 -9.82
N ILE A 73 10.66 11.77 -8.63
CA ILE A 73 11.21 12.88 -7.82
C ILE A 73 12.65 12.58 -7.40
N ALA A 74 12.94 11.34 -6.98
CA ALA A 74 14.29 10.92 -6.61
C ALA A 74 15.24 10.85 -7.83
N ALA A 75 14.73 10.51 -9.01
CA ALA A 75 15.47 10.51 -10.27
C ALA A 75 15.83 11.93 -10.70
N LEU A 76 14.89 12.88 -10.61
CA LEU A 76 15.13 14.31 -10.83
C LEU A 76 16.21 14.87 -9.89
N ALA A 77 16.27 14.38 -8.65
CA ALA A 77 17.30 14.72 -7.68
C ALA A 77 18.64 13.95 -7.86
N GLY A 78 18.72 13.02 -8.83
CA GLY A 78 19.88 12.16 -9.05
C GLY A 78 20.19 11.21 -7.88
N ARG A 79 19.20 10.88 -7.05
CA ARG A 79 19.31 10.05 -5.81
C ARG A 79 18.47 8.76 -5.90
N HIS A 80 18.14 8.31 -7.12
CA HIS A 80 17.26 7.15 -7.35
C HIS A 80 17.71 5.87 -6.64
N ARG A 81 19.02 5.61 -6.52
CA ARG A 81 19.55 4.41 -5.84
C ARG A 81 19.26 4.41 -4.33
N GLU A 82 19.37 5.57 -3.68
CA GLU A 82 19.11 5.71 -2.25
C GLU A 82 17.62 5.57 -1.95
N TYR A 83 16.76 6.13 -2.82
CA TYR A 83 15.32 5.93 -2.72
C TYR A 83 14.94 4.46 -2.88
N LEU A 84 15.48 3.76 -3.90
CA LEU A 84 15.19 2.34 -4.10
C LEU A 84 15.68 1.47 -2.92
N ALA A 85 16.86 1.75 -2.37
CA ALA A 85 17.38 1.05 -1.20
C ALA A 85 16.51 1.27 0.06
N ALA A 86 16.00 2.48 0.25
CA ALA A 86 15.09 2.80 1.35
C ALA A 86 13.72 2.11 1.19
N VAL A 87 13.18 2.11 -0.03
CA VAL A 87 11.90 1.46 -0.34
C VAL A 87 12.01 -0.07 -0.23
N SER A 88 13.11 -0.68 -0.69
CA SER A 88 13.32 -2.13 -0.55
C SER A 88 13.46 -2.54 0.91
N ALA A 89 14.19 -1.76 1.72
CA ALA A 89 14.34 -2.02 3.15
C ALA A 89 13.01 -1.93 3.93
N TRP A 90 12.02 -1.20 3.41
CA TRP A 90 10.66 -1.19 3.97
C TRP A 90 9.80 -2.36 3.52
N ASN A 91 10.11 -2.97 2.38
CA ASN A 91 9.35 -4.08 1.83
C ASN A 91 9.85 -5.44 2.36
N ASP A 92 11.10 -5.52 2.81
CA ASP A 92 11.70 -6.70 3.43
C ASP A 92 11.32 -6.88 4.92
N ARG A 93 10.58 -5.94 5.51
CA ARG A 93 10.08 -5.98 6.89
C ARG A 93 8.59 -6.26 6.94
#